data_AF-A0ABD3Q983-F1
#
_entry.id   AF-A0ABD3Q983-F1
#
_cell.length_a   1.000
_cell.length_b   1.000
_cell.length_c   1.000
_cell.angle_alpha   90.00
_cell.angle_beta   90.00
_cell.angle_gamma   90.00
#
_symmetry.space_group_name_H-M   'P 1'
#
loop_
_entity.id
_entity.type
_entity.pdbx_description
1 polymer ?
#
loop_
_entity_poly.entity_id
_entity_poly.type
_entity_poly.pdbx_seq_one_letter_code
_entity_poly.pdbx_strand_id
1 'polypeptide(L)'
;MAENIDLPDKLRILTVGDGDFSCSLALMRAYPLLIQQLVATSLLRSEKDVVEIYPQASNIIQSLSSFDNIEIIYGVDATKLHKNLDLSEFEFDCVMFHHPHLGYDDNVSKEETEQENVPSKGTQSNEIQAASNLSKRHECLLTHYMCSSKLLLNMNKASKMKKYDAKNLLPCIHLCLCASSIENWNVLEVVNQVGLQFAWESPTAAASPLLSFYEKLRELKIKSNYQMDDLQINPNIEKRLKECKRAKRKGHWLGRYGYRHQATFPNSTHFGNFAISNSYHIFLTQKVHMQCSTCHVCGHTF
;
A
#
# COMPACT_ATOMS: atom_id res chain seq x y z
N MET A 1 -7.60 -11.53 36.83
CA MET A 1 -8.68 -10.93 36.02
C MET A 1 -8.02 -10.36 34.79
N ALA A 2 -8.26 -10.95 33.61
CA ALA A 2 -7.72 -10.40 32.38
C ALA A 2 -8.36 -9.01 32.18
N GLU A 3 -7.55 -7.97 32.11
CA GLU A 3 -8.01 -6.66 31.71
C GLU A 3 -8.70 -6.82 30.35
N ASN A 4 -10.00 -6.50 30.30
CA ASN A 4 -10.71 -6.32 29.04
C ASN A 4 -10.07 -5.11 28.37
N ILE A 5 -8.99 -5.34 27.62
CA ILE A 5 -8.48 -4.38 26.67
C ILE A 5 -9.59 -4.28 25.64
N ASP A 6 -10.33 -3.17 25.70
CA ASP A 6 -11.29 -2.81 24.68
C ASP A 6 -10.48 -2.59 23.40
N LEU A 7 -10.33 -3.65 22.60
CA LEU A 7 -9.56 -3.64 21.37
C LEU A 7 -10.15 -2.57 20.42
N PRO A 8 -9.34 -1.94 19.56
CA PRO A 8 -9.87 -1.06 18.52
C PRO A 8 -10.97 -1.80 17.75
N ASP A 9 -11.95 -1.06 17.21
CA ASP A 9 -12.95 -1.64 16.30
C ASP A 9 -12.24 -2.54 15.29
N LYS A 10 -12.69 -3.80 15.16
CA LYS A 10 -12.00 -4.77 14.32
C LYS A 10 -12.01 -4.30 12.86
N LEU A 11 -10.87 -4.46 12.19
CA LEU A 11 -10.59 -3.87 10.88
C LEU A 11 -10.88 -4.84 9.74
N ARG A 12 -11.45 -4.31 8.66
CA ARG A 12 -11.52 -5.02 7.38
C ARG A 12 -10.46 -4.45 6.44
N ILE A 13 -9.53 -5.29 6.03
CA ILE A 13 -8.30 -4.89 5.34
C ILE A 13 -8.25 -5.55 3.96
N LEU A 14 -7.87 -4.78 2.95
CA LEU A 14 -7.48 -5.27 1.63
C LEU A 14 -5.97 -5.13 1.48
N THR A 15 -5.23 -6.20 1.22
CA THR A 15 -3.83 -6.13 0.77
C THR A 15 -3.78 -6.27 -0.75
N VAL A 16 -3.11 -5.31 -1.40
CA VAL A 16 -3.09 -5.21 -2.86
C VAL A 16 -1.71 -5.57 -3.41
N GLY A 17 -1.68 -6.55 -4.32
CA GLY A 17 -0.45 -6.99 -5.00
C GLY A 17 0.51 -7.75 -4.09
N ASP A 18 -0.01 -8.53 -3.16
CA ASP A 18 0.77 -9.36 -2.23
C ASP A 18 1.26 -10.64 -2.92
N GLY A 19 2.31 -10.50 -3.74
CA GLY A 19 2.77 -11.51 -4.70
C GLY A 19 2.81 -12.96 -4.18
N ASP A 20 3.57 -13.22 -3.11
CA ASP A 20 3.71 -14.55 -2.48
C ASP A 20 2.83 -14.73 -1.23
N PHE A 21 1.95 -13.76 -0.96
CA PHE A 21 1.08 -13.67 0.22
C PHE A 21 1.78 -13.60 1.60
N SER A 22 3.11 -13.44 1.63
CA SER A 22 3.85 -13.39 2.90
C SER A 22 3.51 -12.14 3.71
N CYS A 23 3.10 -11.04 3.07
CA CYS A 23 2.67 -9.84 3.78
C CYS A 23 1.38 -10.09 4.56
N SER A 24 0.39 -10.69 3.89
CA SER A 24 -0.92 -11.02 4.46
C SER A 24 -0.80 -12.02 5.60
N LEU A 25 0.01 -13.07 5.44
CA LEU A 25 0.28 -14.03 6.53
C LEU A 25 0.96 -13.35 7.73
N ALA A 26 1.91 -12.45 7.48
CA ALA A 26 2.56 -11.70 8.54
C ALA A 26 1.59 -10.74 9.26
N LEU A 27 0.67 -10.09 8.54
CA LEU A 27 -0.39 -9.25 9.12
C LEU A 27 -1.33 -10.06 10.00
N MET A 28 -1.80 -11.23 9.53
CA MET A 28 -2.66 -12.12 10.32
C MET A 28 -2.00 -12.58 11.61
N ARG A 29 -0.69 -12.89 11.57
CA ARG A 29 0.10 -13.24 12.76
C ARG A 29 0.35 -12.07 13.69
N ALA A 30 0.55 -10.87 13.15
CA ALA A 30 0.82 -9.67 13.94
C ALA A 30 -0.44 -9.14 14.65
N TYR A 31 -1.61 -9.29 14.02
CA TYR A 31 -2.86 -8.64 14.42
C TYR A 31 -4.07 -9.58 14.47
N PRO A 32 -3.98 -10.79 15.05
CA PRO A 32 -5.04 -11.79 14.98
C PRO A 32 -6.36 -11.34 15.64
N LEU A 33 -6.29 -10.44 16.63
CA LEU A 33 -7.48 -9.93 17.35
C LEU A 33 -8.04 -8.63 16.76
N LEU A 34 -7.22 -7.90 15.98
CA LEU A 34 -7.59 -6.59 15.43
C LEU A 34 -8.24 -6.73 14.05
N ILE A 35 -7.93 -7.78 13.28
CA ILE A 35 -8.45 -7.96 11.93
C ILE A 35 -9.78 -8.72 11.97
N GLN A 36 -10.87 -8.09 11.54
CA GLN A 36 -12.18 -8.72 11.33
C GLN A 36 -12.21 -9.55 10.04
N GLN A 37 -11.60 -9.03 8.98
CA GLN A 37 -11.52 -9.66 7.67
C GLN A 37 -10.25 -9.16 6.98
N LEU A 38 -9.47 -10.06 6.43
CA LEU A 38 -8.40 -9.75 5.48
C LEU A 38 -8.79 -10.27 4.10
N VAL A 39 -8.65 -9.45 3.06
CA VAL A 39 -8.74 -9.90 1.68
C VAL A 39 -7.36 -9.69 1.07
N ALA A 40 -6.71 -10.79 0.70
CA ALA A 40 -5.37 -10.79 0.14
C ALA A 40 -5.43 -10.96 -1.37
N THR A 41 -4.76 -10.08 -2.12
CA THR A 41 -4.86 -10.09 -3.57
C THR A 41 -3.53 -10.15 -4.28
N SER A 42 -3.50 -10.87 -5.40
CA SER A 42 -2.35 -10.94 -6.31
C SER A 42 -2.75 -10.59 -7.74
N LEU A 43 -1.81 -10.06 -8.51
CA LEU A 43 -2.00 -9.80 -9.95
C LEU A 43 -2.03 -11.11 -10.76
N LEU A 44 -1.37 -12.16 -10.27
CA LEU A 44 -1.34 -13.48 -10.90
C LEU A 44 -2.72 -14.12 -10.84
N ARG A 45 -3.12 -14.83 -11.92
CA ARG A 45 -4.52 -15.19 -12.18
C ARG A 45 -5.01 -16.43 -11.43
N SER A 46 -4.11 -17.21 -10.84
CA SER A 46 -4.47 -18.41 -10.08
C SER A 46 -3.42 -18.77 -9.03
N GLU A 47 -3.81 -19.64 -8.08
CA GLU A 47 -2.86 -20.25 -7.13
C GLU A 47 -1.71 -20.94 -7.84
N LYS A 48 -2.00 -21.67 -8.92
CA LYS A 48 -0.99 -22.37 -9.72
C LYS A 48 0.06 -21.39 -10.25
N ASP A 49 -0.35 -20.26 -10.82
CA ASP A 49 0.56 -19.25 -11.34
C ASP A 49 1.42 -18.63 -10.22
N VAL A 50 0.82 -18.40 -9.05
CA VAL A 50 1.54 -17.92 -7.86
C VAL A 50 2.59 -18.93 -7.40
N VAL A 51 2.25 -20.22 -7.31
CA VAL A 51 3.19 -21.26 -6.86
C VAL A 51 4.27 -21.53 -7.90
N GLU A 52 3.97 -21.38 -9.20
CA GLU A 52 4.96 -21.50 -10.27
C GLU A 52 6.03 -20.40 -10.17
N ILE A 53 5.62 -19.15 -9.90
CA ILE A 53 6.54 -18.02 -9.74
C ILE A 53 7.21 -18.01 -8.36
N TYR A 54 6.47 -18.40 -7.33
CA TYR A 54 6.90 -18.41 -5.93
C TYR A 54 6.63 -19.79 -5.30
N PRO A 55 7.52 -20.78 -5.47
CA PRO A 55 7.28 -22.14 -4.95
C PRO A 55 6.96 -22.20 -3.45
N GLN A 56 7.54 -21.30 -2.65
CA GLN A 56 7.26 -21.22 -1.21
C GLN A 56 5.86 -20.70 -0.88
N ALA A 57 5.15 -20.08 -1.83
CA ALA A 57 3.81 -19.55 -1.62
C ALA A 57 2.79 -20.65 -1.32
N SER A 58 3.01 -21.90 -1.76
CA SER A 58 2.10 -23.01 -1.43
C SER A 58 1.98 -23.21 0.09
N ASN A 59 3.09 -23.19 0.82
CA ASN A 59 3.08 -23.31 2.29
C ASN A 59 2.46 -22.06 2.97
N ILE A 60 2.61 -20.88 2.35
CA ILE A 60 2.02 -19.64 2.85
C ILE A 60 0.49 -19.69 2.69
N ILE A 61 0.01 -20.07 1.51
CA ILE A 61 -1.42 -20.20 1.19
C ILE A 61 -2.06 -21.24 2.11
N GLN A 62 -1.41 -22.39 2.31
CA GLN A 62 -1.88 -23.39 3.28
C GLN A 62 -1.90 -22.87 4.73
N SER A 63 -0.93 -22.03 5.11
CA SER A 63 -0.94 -21.39 6.43
C SER A 63 -2.03 -20.31 6.55
N LEU A 64 -2.41 -19.67 5.44
CA LEU A 64 -3.48 -18.69 5.41
C LEU A 64 -4.85 -19.37 5.50
N SER A 65 -5.03 -20.54 4.89
CA SER A 65 -6.30 -21.28 4.97
C SER A 65 -6.65 -21.79 6.38
N SER A 66 -5.75 -21.68 7.35
CA SER A 66 -6.07 -21.98 8.77
C SER A 66 -6.74 -20.81 9.51
N PHE A 67 -6.87 -19.64 8.88
CA PHE A 67 -7.57 -18.50 9.45
C PHE A 67 -8.99 -18.40 8.86
N ASP A 68 -10.00 -18.26 9.70
CA ASP A 68 -11.41 -18.20 9.24
C ASP A 68 -11.79 -16.84 8.64
N ASN A 69 -10.95 -15.81 8.84
CA ASN A 69 -11.22 -14.42 8.51
C ASN A 69 -10.28 -13.89 7.41
N ILE A 70 -9.88 -14.74 6.47
CA ILE A 70 -9.13 -14.36 5.28
C ILE A 70 -9.78 -14.89 4.00
N GLU A 71 -9.74 -14.07 2.94
CA GLU A 71 -10.06 -14.45 1.57
C GLU A 71 -8.86 -14.18 0.67
N ILE A 72 -8.60 -15.05 -0.32
CA ILE A 72 -7.55 -14.84 -1.33
C ILE A 72 -8.19 -14.65 -2.70
N ILE A 73 -7.89 -13.53 -3.36
CA ILE A 73 -8.42 -13.22 -4.71
C ILE A 73 -7.27 -13.03 -5.69
N TYR A 74 -7.33 -13.76 -6.79
CA TYR A 74 -6.32 -13.74 -7.86
C TYR A 74 -6.73 -12.81 -9.01
N GLY A 75 -5.76 -12.41 -9.83
CA GLY A 75 -6.02 -11.62 -11.05
C GLY A 75 -6.45 -10.18 -10.80
N VAL A 76 -6.14 -9.62 -9.64
CA VAL A 76 -6.61 -8.28 -9.25
C VAL A 76 -5.68 -7.19 -9.82
N ASP A 77 -6.22 -6.39 -10.74
CA ASP A 77 -5.57 -5.19 -11.27
C ASP A 77 -5.73 -4.02 -10.29
N ALA A 78 -4.64 -3.68 -9.60
CA ALA A 78 -4.57 -2.57 -8.64
C ALA A 78 -4.94 -1.20 -9.24
N THR A 79 -4.87 -1.01 -10.57
CA THR A 79 -5.32 0.22 -11.22
C THR A 79 -6.85 0.32 -11.38
N LYS A 80 -7.57 -0.79 -11.13
CA LYS A 80 -9.01 -0.94 -11.37
C LYS A 80 -9.75 -1.64 -10.22
N LEU A 81 -9.28 -1.49 -8.98
CA LEU A 81 -9.90 -2.10 -7.79
C LEU A 81 -11.43 -1.91 -7.72
N HIS A 82 -11.91 -0.68 -7.95
CA HIS A 82 -13.33 -0.33 -7.96
C HIS A 82 -14.18 -0.99 -9.06
N LYS A 83 -13.56 -1.68 -10.03
CA LYS A 83 -14.24 -2.40 -11.11
C LYS A 83 -14.17 -3.92 -10.94
N ASN A 84 -13.44 -4.41 -9.93
CA ASN A 84 -13.33 -5.84 -9.67
C ASN A 84 -14.61 -6.32 -8.97
N LEU A 85 -15.29 -7.30 -9.57
CA LEU A 85 -16.57 -7.81 -9.07
C LEU A 85 -16.40 -8.57 -7.75
N ASP A 86 -15.34 -9.37 -7.62
CA ASP A 86 -15.07 -10.13 -6.40
C ASP A 86 -14.84 -9.20 -5.20
N LEU A 87 -14.15 -8.07 -5.41
CA LEU A 87 -13.95 -7.05 -4.37
C LEU A 87 -15.23 -6.29 -4.00
N SER A 88 -16.25 -6.29 -4.86
CA SER A 88 -17.51 -5.58 -4.58
C SER A 88 -18.37 -6.25 -3.52
N GLU A 89 -18.08 -7.52 -3.22
CA GLU A 89 -18.72 -8.29 -2.13
C GLU A 89 -18.16 -7.93 -0.74
N PHE A 90 -17.07 -7.16 -0.68
CA PHE A 90 -16.36 -6.85 0.56
C PHE A 90 -16.39 -5.36 0.91
N GLU A 91 -16.49 -5.08 2.21
CA GLU A 91 -16.31 -3.74 2.75
C GLU A 91 -14.93 -3.61 3.40
N PHE A 92 -14.27 -2.48 3.14
CA PHE A 92 -12.93 -2.22 3.65
C PHE A 92 -12.87 -0.95 4.49
N ASP A 93 -12.07 -1.03 5.56
CA ASP A 93 -11.67 0.10 6.41
C ASP A 93 -10.25 0.57 6.04
N CYS A 94 -9.42 -0.31 5.45
CA CYS A 94 -8.08 0.01 4.98
C CYS A 94 -7.72 -0.74 3.69
N VAL A 95 -7.18 -0.03 2.68
CA VAL A 95 -6.52 -0.62 1.51
C VAL A 95 -5.01 -0.45 1.65
N MET A 96 -4.26 -1.54 1.69
CA MET A 96 -2.82 -1.56 1.99
C MET A 96 -1.99 -1.91 0.76
N PHE A 97 -1.03 -1.05 0.44
CA PHE A 97 0.00 -1.28 -0.56
C PHE A 97 1.36 -1.45 0.12
N HIS A 98 2.04 -2.56 -0.13
CA HIS A 98 3.38 -2.83 0.38
C HIS A 98 4.41 -2.82 -0.73
N HIS A 99 5.18 -1.72 -0.83
CA HIS A 99 6.21 -1.52 -1.83
C HIS A 99 5.66 -1.76 -3.26
N PRO A 100 4.64 -1.00 -3.68
CA PRO A 100 4.10 -1.11 -5.04
C PRO A 100 5.23 -0.86 -6.04
N HIS A 101 5.28 -1.69 -7.07
CA HIS A 101 6.31 -1.65 -8.11
C HIS A 101 5.66 -1.76 -9.48
N LEU A 102 6.34 -1.23 -10.49
CA LEU A 102 5.96 -1.46 -11.88
C LEU A 102 6.16 -2.95 -12.18
N GLY A 103 5.11 -3.63 -12.64
CA GLY A 103 5.24 -4.98 -13.17
C GLY A 103 6.27 -4.99 -14.31
N TYR A 104 6.98 -6.11 -14.48
CA TYR A 104 7.94 -6.25 -15.56
C TYR A 104 7.19 -6.43 -16.89
N ASP A 105 7.48 -5.56 -17.86
CA ASP A 105 7.16 -5.82 -19.26
C ASP A 105 8.44 -6.32 -19.92
N ASP A 106 8.47 -7.59 -20.35
CA ASP A 106 9.58 -8.22 -21.09
C ASP A 106 10.00 -7.43 -22.35
N ASN A 107 9.16 -6.51 -22.82
CA ASN A 107 9.38 -5.70 -24.00
C ASN A 107 10.09 -4.36 -23.70
N VAL A 108 9.96 -3.81 -22.49
CA VAL A 108 10.61 -2.54 -22.14
C VAL A 108 12.09 -2.75 -21.80
N SER A 109 12.42 -3.91 -21.22
CA SER A 109 13.80 -4.26 -20.91
C SER A 109 14.64 -4.59 -22.15
N LYS A 110 14.02 -5.06 -23.24
CA LYS A 110 14.73 -5.32 -24.51
C LYS A 110 15.09 -4.02 -25.23
N GLU A 111 14.22 -3.01 -25.22
CA GLU A 111 14.58 -1.70 -25.76
C GLU A 111 15.64 -0.98 -24.91
N GLU A 112 15.63 -1.19 -23.58
CA GLU A 112 16.66 -0.66 -22.67
C GLU A 112 18.00 -1.42 -22.79
N THR A 113 18.01 -2.72 -23.11
CA THR A 113 19.25 -3.52 -23.28
C THR A 113 19.79 -3.55 -24.72
N GLU A 114 18.97 -3.34 -25.75
CA GLU A 114 19.44 -3.26 -27.14
C GLU A 114 20.10 -1.90 -27.47
N GLN A 115 19.84 -0.85 -26.68
CA GLN A 115 20.59 0.41 -26.77
C GLN A 115 21.96 0.39 -26.04
N GLU A 116 22.24 -0.64 -25.23
CA GLU A 116 23.50 -0.76 -24.48
C GLU A 116 24.67 -1.41 -25.27
N ASN A 117 24.42 -1.99 -26.45
CA ASN A 117 25.46 -2.66 -27.25
C ASN A 117 26.14 -1.76 -28.31
N VAL A 118 25.99 -0.43 -28.23
CA VAL A 118 26.85 0.49 -28.99
C VAL A 118 27.96 0.97 -28.05
N PRO A 119 29.26 0.69 -28.33
CA PRO A 119 30.36 1.18 -27.50
C PRO A 119 30.52 2.69 -27.73
N SER A 120 29.71 3.48 -27.04
CA SER A 120 29.74 4.94 -27.10
C SER A 120 30.20 5.48 -25.75
N LYS A 121 31.38 6.10 -25.76
CA LYS A 121 31.81 7.02 -24.71
C LYS A 121 30.78 8.17 -24.61
N GLY A 122 29.90 8.16 -23.60
CA GLY A 122 28.95 9.23 -23.32
C GLY A 122 28.12 8.89 -22.08
N THR A 123 28.42 9.48 -20.91
CA THR A 123 27.95 10.77 -20.36
C THR A 123 26.79 10.60 -19.38
N GLN A 124 27.02 11.11 -18.17
CA GLN A 124 26.14 11.22 -16.99
C GLN A 124 24.69 11.66 -17.29
N SER A 125 24.42 12.23 -18.47
CA SER A 125 23.10 12.69 -18.93
C SER A 125 22.09 11.55 -19.17
N ASN A 126 22.53 10.39 -19.64
CA ASN A 126 21.61 9.30 -20.02
C ASN A 126 21.05 8.58 -18.78
N GLU A 127 21.88 8.38 -17.76
CA GLU A 127 21.45 7.80 -16.47
C GLU A 127 20.44 8.70 -15.74
N ILE A 128 20.64 10.02 -15.78
CA ILE A 128 19.73 11.00 -15.20
C ILE A 128 18.36 10.96 -15.88
N GLN A 129 18.34 10.81 -17.21
CA GLN A 129 17.10 10.75 -17.98
C GLN A 129 16.32 9.45 -17.73
N ALA A 130 17.01 8.30 -17.68
CA ALA A 130 16.39 7.01 -17.36
C ALA A 130 15.80 7.00 -15.94
N ALA A 131 16.53 7.51 -14.93
CA ALA A 131 16.04 7.63 -13.56
C ALA A 131 14.82 8.55 -13.46
N SER A 132 14.79 9.66 -14.21
CA SER A 132 13.64 10.56 -14.29
C SER A 132 12.40 9.89 -14.90
N ASN A 133 12.58 9.11 -15.96
CA ASN A 133 11.48 8.39 -16.59
C ASN A 133 10.90 7.30 -15.68
N LEU A 134 11.75 6.55 -14.97
CA LEU A 134 11.32 5.54 -14.01
C LEU A 134 10.54 6.15 -12.84
N SER A 135 11.00 7.29 -12.32
CA SER A 135 10.31 8.07 -11.29
C SER A 135 8.88 8.46 -11.72
N LYS A 136 8.74 9.02 -12.94
CA LYS A 136 7.43 9.40 -13.50
C LYS A 136 6.48 8.21 -13.69
N ARG A 137 7.01 7.04 -14.06
CA ARG A 137 6.19 5.83 -14.18
C ARG A 137 5.63 5.40 -12.81
N HIS A 138 6.43 5.48 -11.75
CA HIS A 138 5.94 5.20 -10.39
C HIS A 138 4.94 6.24 -9.88
N GLU A 139 5.14 7.52 -10.21
CA GLU A 139 4.17 8.58 -9.93
C GLU A 139 2.81 8.29 -10.58
N CYS A 140 2.81 7.91 -11.86
CA CYS A 140 1.61 7.50 -12.58
C CYS A 140 0.96 6.24 -11.97
N LEU A 141 1.76 5.23 -11.63
CA LEU A 141 1.30 4.01 -10.98
C LEU A 141 0.57 4.32 -9.66
N LEU A 142 1.20 5.12 -8.79
CA LEU A 142 0.61 5.51 -7.51
C LEU A 142 -0.68 6.31 -7.70
N THR A 143 -0.73 7.18 -8.70
CA THR A 143 -1.95 7.94 -9.04
C THR A 143 -3.10 6.98 -9.33
N HIS A 144 -2.88 5.97 -10.17
CA HIS A 144 -3.91 4.98 -10.49
C HIS A 144 -4.30 4.12 -9.28
N TYR A 145 -3.33 3.67 -8.48
CA TYR A 145 -3.59 2.85 -7.29
C TYR A 145 -4.41 3.62 -6.24
N MET A 146 -4.07 4.88 -6.01
CA MET A 146 -4.79 5.73 -5.07
C MET A 146 -6.19 6.09 -5.58
N CYS A 147 -6.34 6.43 -6.86
CA CYS A 147 -7.65 6.67 -7.49
C CYS A 147 -8.56 5.45 -7.37
N SER A 148 -8.08 4.28 -7.76
CA SER A 148 -8.88 3.05 -7.76
C SER A 148 -9.31 2.67 -6.33
N SER A 149 -8.43 2.83 -5.35
CA SER A 149 -8.70 2.58 -3.93
C SER A 149 -9.71 3.58 -3.35
N LYS A 150 -9.56 4.87 -3.68
CA LYS A 150 -10.50 5.91 -3.25
C LYS A 150 -11.92 5.62 -3.76
N LEU A 151 -12.04 5.23 -5.02
CA LEU A 151 -13.34 4.86 -5.61
C LEU A 151 -13.94 3.63 -4.93
N LEU A 152 -13.15 2.57 -4.71
CA LEU A 152 -13.60 1.38 -3.99
C LEU A 152 -14.10 1.72 -2.57
N LEU A 153 -13.33 2.51 -1.81
CA LEU A 153 -13.73 2.91 -0.46
C LEU A 153 -14.97 3.80 -0.46
N ASN A 154 -15.22 4.58 -1.50
CA ASN A 154 -16.43 5.40 -1.64
C ASN A 154 -17.66 4.58 -1.99
N MET A 155 -17.53 3.57 -2.85
CA MET A 155 -18.62 2.60 -3.12
C MET A 155 -19.05 1.90 -1.83
N ASN A 156 -18.08 1.49 -1.01
CA ASN A 156 -18.31 0.91 0.31
C ASN A 156 -18.95 1.87 1.32
N LYS A 157 -18.84 3.20 1.14
CA LYS A 157 -19.56 4.19 1.98
C LYS A 157 -21.00 4.37 1.53
N ALA A 158 -21.24 4.37 0.22
CA ALA A 158 -22.59 4.54 -0.34
C ALA A 158 -23.52 3.38 0.07
N SER A 159 -22.99 2.15 0.13
CA SER A 159 -23.72 0.99 0.69
C SER A 159 -24.01 1.16 2.20
N LYS A 160 -23.07 1.75 2.96
CA LYS A 160 -23.16 1.98 4.41
C LYS A 160 -24.14 3.08 4.85
N MET A 161 -24.54 4.02 3.98
CA MET A 161 -25.43 5.15 4.36
C MET A 161 -26.81 4.73 4.91
N LYS A 162 -27.18 3.45 4.82
CA LYS A 162 -28.41 2.90 5.43
C LYS A 162 -28.23 2.33 6.85
N LYS A 163 -27.01 2.27 7.42
CA LYS A 163 -26.70 1.60 8.71
C LYS A 163 -25.79 2.41 9.66
N TYR A 164 -25.76 3.74 9.57
CA TYR A 164 -24.79 4.54 10.35
C TYR A 164 -25.08 4.59 11.86
N ASP A 165 -24.29 3.82 12.62
CA ASP A 165 -23.97 4.09 14.02
C ASP A 165 -22.68 4.94 14.10
N ALA A 166 -22.57 5.79 15.11
CA ALA A 166 -21.56 6.85 15.27
C ALA A 166 -20.11 6.34 15.53
N LYS A 167 -19.85 5.06 15.30
CA LYS A 167 -18.62 4.35 15.71
C LYS A 167 -17.60 4.15 14.58
N ASN A 168 -17.99 4.25 13.30
CA ASN A 168 -17.16 3.77 12.18
C ASN A 168 -15.83 4.52 11.98
N LEU A 169 -14.73 3.76 11.87
CA LEU A 169 -13.40 4.24 11.52
C LEU A 169 -13.40 4.85 10.10
N LEU A 170 -12.57 5.87 9.91
CA LEU A 170 -12.42 6.52 8.60
C LEU A 170 -11.73 5.55 7.64
N PRO A 171 -12.34 5.25 6.48
CA PRO A 171 -11.66 4.46 5.46
C PRO A 171 -10.36 5.13 5.04
N CYS A 172 -9.27 4.37 5.00
CA CYS A 172 -7.96 4.90 4.65
C CYS A 172 -7.24 4.05 3.60
N ILE A 173 -6.25 4.65 2.97
CA ILE A 173 -5.28 3.98 2.12
C ILE A 173 -3.95 3.99 2.87
N HIS A 174 -3.39 2.81 3.09
CA HIS A 174 -2.07 2.64 3.67
C HIS A 174 -1.05 2.36 2.58
N LEU A 175 0.04 3.10 2.60
CA LEU A 175 1.13 2.98 1.66
C LEU A 175 2.44 2.77 2.42
N CYS A 176 3.07 1.62 2.21
CA CYS A 176 4.40 1.30 2.71
C CYS A 176 5.42 1.43 1.58
N LEU A 177 6.38 2.34 1.73
CA LEU A 177 7.41 2.66 0.73
C LEU A 177 8.79 2.77 1.38
N CYS A 178 9.86 2.60 0.61
CA CYS A 178 11.17 3.05 1.06
C CYS A 178 11.20 4.58 1.21
N ALA A 179 11.90 5.12 2.21
CA ALA A 179 11.98 6.56 2.43
C ALA A 179 12.45 7.37 1.20
N SER A 180 13.35 6.80 0.38
CA SER A 180 13.79 7.41 -0.88
C SER A 180 12.70 7.44 -1.95
N SER A 181 11.81 6.45 -2.00
CA SER A 181 10.71 6.39 -2.95
C SER A 181 9.69 7.50 -2.75
N ILE A 182 9.52 8.00 -1.52
CA ILE A 182 8.53 9.05 -1.24
C ILE A 182 8.88 10.36 -1.94
N GLU A 183 10.15 10.76 -1.87
CA GLU A 183 10.67 11.93 -2.57
C GLU A 183 10.71 11.66 -4.09
N ASN A 184 11.25 10.50 -4.49
CA ASN A 184 11.48 10.19 -5.90
C ASN A 184 10.20 9.96 -6.70
N TRP A 185 9.09 9.55 -6.09
CA TRP A 185 7.84 9.22 -6.79
C TRP A 185 6.78 10.31 -6.64
N ASN A 186 7.20 11.50 -6.18
CA ASN A 186 6.34 12.68 -6.04
C ASN A 186 5.05 12.41 -5.24
N VAL A 187 5.14 11.59 -4.18
CA VAL A 187 3.96 11.06 -3.47
C VAL A 187 3.05 12.17 -2.95
N LEU A 188 3.61 13.29 -2.49
CA LEU A 188 2.83 14.42 -2.00
C LEU A 188 1.95 15.04 -3.10
N GLU A 189 2.50 15.20 -4.30
CA GLU A 189 1.77 15.72 -5.45
C GLU A 189 0.66 14.74 -5.86
N VAL A 190 0.97 13.45 -5.95
CA VAL A 190 -0.03 12.40 -6.24
C VAL A 190 -1.18 12.44 -5.23
N VAL A 191 -0.88 12.52 -3.93
CA VAL A 191 -1.90 12.60 -2.87
C VAL A 191 -2.81 13.82 -3.07
N ASN A 192 -2.23 14.98 -3.41
CA ASN A 192 -3.01 16.19 -3.68
C ASN A 192 -3.86 16.07 -4.94
N GLN A 193 -3.31 15.57 -6.04
CA GLN A 193 -4.00 15.38 -7.31
C GLN A 193 -5.21 14.44 -7.19
N VAL A 194 -5.06 13.35 -6.43
CA VAL A 194 -6.16 12.38 -6.20
C VAL A 194 -7.21 12.94 -5.22
N GLY A 195 -6.95 14.08 -4.57
CA GLY A 195 -7.83 14.67 -3.57
C GLY A 195 -7.87 13.84 -2.28
N LEU A 196 -6.71 13.33 -1.87
CA LEU A 196 -6.45 12.69 -0.58
C LEU A 196 -5.68 13.64 0.33
N GLN A 197 -5.54 13.27 1.60
CA GLN A 197 -4.72 13.96 2.58
C GLN A 197 -3.99 12.96 3.48
N PHE A 198 -2.85 13.37 4.03
CA PHE A 198 -2.13 12.61 5.03
C PHE A 198 -2.91 12.63 6.35
N ALA A 199 -3.24 11.47 6.88
CA ALA A 199 -3.81 11.32 8.22
C ALA A 199 -2.73 10.95 9.23
N TRP A 200 -1.81 10.07 8.84
CA TRP A 200 -0.72 9.67 9.73
C TRP A 200 0.47 9.12 8.95
N GLU A 201 1.61 9.11 9.63
CA GLU A 201 2.85 8.58 9.09
C GLU A 201 3.68 7.94 10.20
N SER A 202 4.48 6.94 9.86
CA SER A 202 5.41 6.34 10.78
C SER A 202 6.55 5.61 10.09
N PRO A 203 7.80 5.75 10.57
CA PRO A 203 8.89 4.92 10.11
C PRO A 203 8.67 3.45 10.52
N THR A 204 9.26 2.54 9.74
CA THR A 204 9.27 1.08 10.05
C THR A 204 9.82 0.75 11.42
N ALA A 205 10.65 1.61 12.02
CA ALA A 205 11.16 1.40 13.37
C ALA A 205 10.05 1.37 14.44
N ALA A 206 8.83 1.85 14.13
CA ALA A 206 7.69 1.73 15.03
C ALA A 206 7.24 0.26 15.14
N ALA A 207 6.98 -0.19 16.37
CA ALA A 207 6.67 -1.58 16.64
C ALA A 207 5.34 -2.07 16.03
N SER A 208 4.46 -1.14 15.63
CA SER A 208 3.10 -1.45 15.16
C SER A 208 2.41 -0.24 14.48
N PRO A 209 2.80 0.14 13.25
CA PRO A 209 2.25 1.32 12.58
C PRO A 209 0.71 1.31 12.45
N LEU A 210 0.13 0.15 12.16
CA LEU A 210 -1.32 0.00 12.02
C LEU A 210 -2.05 0.26 13.33
N LEU A 211 -1.63 -0.41 14.41
CA LEU A 211 -2.25 -0.25 15.73
C LEU A 211 -2.14 1.20 16.21
N SER A 212 -0.96 1.81 16.13
CA SER A 212 -0.74 3.19 16.56
C SER A 212 -1.59 4.19 15.78
N PHE A 213 -1.81 3.96 14.48
CA PHE A 213 -2.71 4.77 13.68
C PHE A 213 -4.16 4.68 14.21
N TYR A 214 -4.66 3.47 14.44
CA TYR A 214 -6.05 3.26 14.88
C TYR A 214 -6.30 3.68 16.33
N GLU A 215 -5.34 3.50 17.22
CA GLU A 215 -5.36 4.08 18.57
C GLU A 215 -5.48 5.61 18.50
N LYS A 216 -4.67 6.26 17.65
CA LYS A 216 -4.76 7.72 17.45
C LYS A 216 -6.12 8.14 16.90
N LEU A 217 -6.68 7.43 15.93
CA LEU A 217 -8.02 7.73 15.41
C LEU A 217 -9.09 7.60 16.49
N ARG A 218 -8.98 6.60 17.37
CA ARG A 218 -9.88 6.41 18.49
C ARG A 218 -9.77 7.55 19.50
N GLU A 219 -8.57 7.95 19.89
CA GLU A 219 -8.33 9.08 20.79
C GLU A 219 -8.95 10.37 20.24
N LEU A 220 -8.81 10.62 18.93
CA LEU A 220 -9.40 11.79 18.27
C LEU A 220 -10.92 11.74 18.30
N LYS A 221 -11.55 10.57 18.11
CA LYS A 221 -13.02 10.42 18.21
C LYS A 221 -13.58 10.61 19.62
N ILE A 222 -12.85 10.15 20.66
CA ILE A 222 -13.28 10.32 22.06
C ILE A 222 -13.38 11.81 22.42
N LYS A 223 -12.59 12.66 21.78
CA LYS A 223 -12.72 14.12 21.87
C LYS A 223 -13.92 14.53 20.99
N SER A 224 -15.10 14.60 21.59
CA SER A 224 -16.45 14.64 20.99
C SER A 224 -16.81 15.75 19.97
N ASN A 225 -15.85 16.40 19.29
CA ASN A 225 -16.07 17.46 18.29
C ASN A 225 -14.95 17.48 17.23
N TYR A 226 -14.38 16.32 16.90
CA TYR A 226 -13.26 16.20 15.98
C TYR A 226 -13.58 16.75 14.57
N GLN A 227 -12.88 17.81 14.16
CA GLN A 227 -12.93 18.37 12.81
C GLN A 227 -11.76 17.83 11.99
N MET A 228 -11.94 17.61 10.70
CA MET A 228 -10.91 17.02 9.83
C MET A 228 -9.61 17.83 9.79
N ASP A 229 -9.71 19.14 10.01
CA ASP A 229 -8.58 20.07 10.02
C ASP A 229 -7.59 19.78 11.15
N ASP A 230 -7.95 18.97 12.15
CA ASP A 230 -7.07 18.60 13.27
C ASP A 230 -6.07 17.47 12.92
N LEU A 231 -6.24 16.76 11.80
CA LEU A 231 -5.25 15.80 11.29
C LEU A 231 -4.11 16.48 10.52
N GLN A 232 -3.85 17.76 10.81
CA GLN A 232 -2.91 18.61 10.07
C GLN A 232 -1.68 17.84 9.59
N ILE A 233 -1.47 17.92 8.28
CA ILE A 233 -0.26 17.47 7.60
C ILE A 233 0.91 17.96 8.44
N ASN A 234 1.75 17.03 8.88
CA ASN A 234 2.95 17.41 9.60
C ASN A 234 3.77 18.33 8.66
N PRO A 235 3.95 19.63 8.98
CA PRO A 235 4.65 20.54 8.07
C PRO A 235 6.12 20.14 7.86
N ASN A 236 6.62 19.18 8.63
CA ASN A 236 7.97 18.66 8.58
C ASN A 236 8.09 17.26 7.95
N ILE A 237 7.12 16.79 7.14
CA ILE A 237 7.21 15.48 6.45
C ILE A 237 8.57 15.32 5.75
N GLU A 238 8.99 16.30 4.96
CA GLU A 238 10.29 16.27 4.27
C GLU A 238 11.49 16.15 5.22
N LYS A 239 11.43 16.83 6.37
CA LYS A 239 12.48 16.76 7.39
C LYS A 239 12.52 15.38 8.06
N ARG A 240 11.36 14.80 8.36
CA ARG A 240 11.26 13.46 8.97
C ARG A 240 11.66 12.35 8.02
N LEU A 241 11.36 12.47 6.73
CA LEU A 241 11.85 11.54 5.71
C LEU A 241 13.38 11.51 5.66
N LYS A 242 14.03 12.68 5.76
CA LYS A 242 15.49 12.80 5.85
C LYS A 242 16.05 12.16 7.13
N GLU A 243 15.35 12.25 8.25
CA GLU A 243 15.75 11.61 9.52
C GLU A 243 15.64 10.08 9.47
N CYS A 244 14.63 9.54 8.78
CA CYS A 244 14.44 8.09 8.63
C CYS A 244 15.56 7.42 7.84
N LYS A 245 16.17 8.12 6.88
CA LYS A 245 17.37 7.65 6.15
C LYS A 245 18.56 7.33 7.09
N ARG A 246 18.56 7.83 8.33
CA ARG A 246 19.65 7.65 9.31
C ARG A 246 19.42 6.52 10.33
N ALA A 247 18.21 5.93 10.39
CA ALA A 247 17.86 4.93 11.38
C ALA A 247 18.42 3.53 11.02
N LYS A 248 19.37 3.00 11.81
CA LYS A 248 20.06 1.73 11.58
C LYS A 248 19.34 0.50 12.19
N ARG A 249 18.03 0.32 11.99
CA ARG A 249 17.36 -0.94 12.39
C ARG A 249 17.33 -1.91 11.20
N LYS A 250 17.65 -3.19 11.44
CA LYS A 250 17.68 -4.22 10.40
C LYS A 250 16.28 -4.79 10.19
N GLY A 251 15.69 -4.54 9.02
CA GLY A 251 14.50 -5.23 8.51
C GLY A 251 13.16 -4.53 8.76
N HIS A 252 12.14 -4.96 8.00
CA HIS A 252 10.75 -4.53 8.17
C HIS A 252 10.18 -5.01 9.50
N TRP A 253 9.29 -4.24 10.14
CA TRP A 253 8.70 -4.64 11.43
C TRP A 253 7.85 -5.92 11.32
N LEU A 254 7.21 -6.17 10.17
CA LEU A 254 6.54 -7.46 9.88
C LEU A 254 7.50 -8.64 9.67
N GLY A 255 8.81 -8.40 9.54
CA GLY A 255 9.80 -9.45 9.28
C GLY A 255 9.81 -10.53 10.39
N ARG A 256 9.57 -10.13 11.64
CA ARG A 256 9.45 -11.08 12.78
C ARG A 256 8.23 -12.00 12.70
N TYR A 257 7.26 -11.69 11.83
CA TYR A 257 6.07 -12.50 11.58
C TYR A 257 6.14 -13.28 10.25
N GLY A 258 7.26 -13.18 9.54
CA GLY A 258 7.54 -13.93 8.31
C GLY A 258 7.35 -13.16 7.01
N TYR A 259 7.13 -11.83 7.05
CA TYR A 259 7.05 -11.03 5.83
C TYR A 259 8.39 -11.01 5.10
N ARG A 260 8.35 -11.32 3.80
CA ARG A 260 9.49 -11.20 2.89
C ARG A 260 9.05 -10.38 1.69
N HIS A 261 9.74 -9.29 1.41
CA HIS A 261 9.50 -8.58 0.17
C HIS A 261 10.17 -9.34 -0.98
N GLN A 262 9.36 -9.82 -1.92
CA GLN A 262 9.83 -10.44 -3.15
C GLN A 262 9.17 -9.73 -4.34
N ALA A 263 9.94 -9.48 -5.38
CA ALA A 263 9.41 -9.00 -6.65
C ALA A 263 8.77 -10.16 -7.42
N THR A 264 7.75 -9.85 -8.23
CA THR A 264 7.02 -10.81 -9.10
C THR A 264 7.90 -11.54 -10.11
N PHE A 265 9.15 -11.11 -10.30
CA PHE A 265 10.13 -11.75 -11.16
C PHE A 265 11.51 -11.75 -10.48
N PRO A 266 11.78 -12.74 -9.60
CA PRO A 266 13.00 -12.76 -8.77
C PRO A 266 14.30 -12.95 -9.58
N ASN A 267 14.21 -13.41 -10.83
CA ASN A 267 15.35 -13.63 -11.72
C ASN A 267 15.83 -12.37 -12.46
N SER A 268 15.12 -11.24 -12.31
CA SER A 268 15.55 -9.97 -12.89
C SER A 268 16.63 -9.33 -12.01
N THR A 269 17.85 -9.24 -12.53
CA THR A 269 19.06 -8.74 -11.84
C THR A 269 19.00 -7.28 -11.39
N HIS A 270 17.93 -6.54 -11.71
CA HIS A 270 17.79 -5.11 -11.42
C HIS A 270 17.12 -4.77 -10.09
N PHE A 271 16.36 -5.70 -9.49
CA PHE A 271 15.81 -5.50 -8.14
C PHE A 271 16.82 -6.05 -7.12
N GLY A 272 17.93 -5.33 -6.94
CA GLY A 272 18.86 -5.60 -5.85
C GLY A 272 18.12 -5.64 -4.52
N ASN A 273 18.57 -6.48 -3.57
CA ASN A 273 18.00 -6.66 -2.24
C ASN A 273 17.44 -5.34 -1.67
N PHE A 274 16.15 -5.05 -1.90
CA PHE A 274 15.55 -3.82 -1.41
C PHE A 274 15.58 -3.93 0.11
N ALA A 275 16.44 -3.14 0.72
CA ALA A 275 16.59 -3.13 2.15
C ALA A 275 15.31 -2.53 2.75
N ILE A 276 14.34 -3.41 3.04
CA ILE A 276 13.07 -3.11 3.72
C ILE A 276 13.30 -2.52 5.13
N SER A 277 14.56 -2.40 5.55
CA SER A 277 14.98 -1.73 6.78
C SER A 277 14.60 -0.25 6.85
N ASN A 278 14.33 0.39 5.71
CA ASN A 278 14.02 1.83 5.64
C ASN A 278 12.60 2.12 5.14
N SER A 279 11.66 1.20 5.32
CA SER A 279 10.29 1.47 4.90
C SER A 279 9.64 2.55 5.75
N TYR A 280 8.62 3.17 5.21
CA TYR A 280 7.91 4.29 5.76
C TYR A 280 6.43 4.08 5.45
N HIS A 281 5.61 4.17 6.48
CA HIS A 281 4.19 3.89 6.44
C HIS A 281 3.44 5.21 6.40
N ILE A 282 2.58 5.39 5.40
CA ILE A 282 1.74 6.56 5.21
C ILE A 282 0.29 6.10 5.24
N PHE A 283 -0.56 6.81 5.96
CA PHE A 283 -2.01 6.59 5.99
C PHE A 283 -2.69 7.82 5.42
N LEU A 284 -3.50 7.59 4.39
CA LEU A 284 -4.17 8.61 3.61
C LEU A 284 -5.68 8.50 3.78
N THR A 285 -6.36 9.63 3.88
CA THR A 285 -7.83 9.69 3.92
C THR A 285 -8.35 10.68 2.89
N GLN A 286 -9.65 10.65 2.61
CA GLN A 286 -10.28 11.57 1.68
C GLN A 286 -10.45 12.96 2.32
N LYS A 287 -10.15 14.03 1.57
CA LYS A 287 -10.49 15.40 1.95
C LYS A 287 -12.02 15.56 1.96
N VAL A 288 -12.58 16.15 3.02
CA VAL A 288 -14.05 16.26 3.20
C VAL A 288 -14.72 17.24 2.21
N HIS A 289 -13.95 18.06 1.50
CA HIS A 289 -14.48 19.12 0.64
C HIS A 289 -14.05 19.07 -0.84
N MET A 290 -13.52 17.96 -1.35
CA MET A 290 -13.17 17.85 -2.78
C MET A 290 -13.91 16.70 -3.49
N GLN A 291 -14.86 17.07 -4.36
CA GLN A 291 -15.26 16.23 -5.48
C GLN A 291 -14.13 16.27 -6.51
N CYS A 292 -13.43 15.16 -6.69
CA CYS A 292 -12.48 15.01 -7.79
C CYS A 292 -13.23 14.36 -8.94
N SER A 293 -13.38 15.05 -10.07
CA SER A 293 -14.14 14.60 -11.24
C SER A 293 -13.28 13.99 -12.34
N THR A 294 -11.95 14.15 -12.28
CA THR A 294 -11.04 13.72 -13.37
C THR A 294 -9.63 13.41 -12.87
N CYS A 295 -9.04 12.29 -13.33
CA CYS A 295 -7.60 12.07 -13.27
C CYS A 295 -6.91 12.94 -14.34
N HIS A 296 -6.18 13.98 -13.92
CA HIS A 296 -5.44 14.84 -14.86
C HIS A 296 -4.26 14.13 -15.55
N VAL A 297 -3.80 13.00 -15.03
CA VAL A 297 -2.68 12.23 -15.60
C VAL A 297 -3.10 11.36 -16.79
N CYS A 298 -4.29 10.75 -16.75
CA CYS A 298 -4.77 9.88 -17.83
C CYS A 298 -6.01 10.40 -18.57
N GLY A 299 -6.46 11.62 -18.27
CA GLY A 299 -7.62 12.26 -18.92
C GLY A 299 -8.97 11.57 -18.68
N HIS A 300 -9.03 10.55 -17.81
CA HIS A 300 -10.29 9.87 -17.49
C HIS A 300 -11.11 10.71 -16.51
N THR A 301 -12.30 11.10 -16.95
CA THR A 301 -13.44 11.46 -16.08
C THR A 301 -13.89 10.21 -15.34
N PHE A 302 -14.05 10.32 -14.00
CA PHE A 302 -14.52 9.23 -13.14
C PHE A 302 -16.01 9.38 -12.84
#